data_AF-A0A4U5LXE7-F1
#
_entry.id   AF-A0A4U5LXE7-F1
#
_cell.length_a   1.000
_cell.length_b   1.000
_cell.length_c   1.000
_cell.angle_alpha   90.00
_cell.angle_beta   90.00
_cell.angle_gamma   90.00
#
_symmetry.space_group_name_H-M   'P 1'
#
loop_
_entity.id
_entity.type
_entity.pdbx_description
1 polymer ?
#
loop_
_entity_poly.entity_id
_entity_poly.type
_entity_poly.pdbx_seq_one_letter_code
_entity_poly.pdbx_strand_id
1 'polypeptide(L)'
;MIEKDHYASVEIESRLKQLSEASNEVNHEWNLKDQWLYQVVQWHAFEREARQILSVIAVRESTLASTTVGGTVHDVTMQQRKFETFRNTVAALEERIASLDMNAHKLIDRKHMESQQIVHWNKKVAEALEGLKRKMEAHRVKLEDALRLAEFNSDVAEMSGWIEEKYRKLLADTERQGQVISLEDKMKLLQKHQAFEAEMAANEPRIAQIKRQTSELRRCPEMNAVTLQKAEDLVLQWDRLVTLSRDQSGALEEARDMLAFKQLVERVYHWIREKELMLSAADMGRDLEHCQELLDKLSGTRADASVNDHTIESLNELGAKLIKQGRSSREEVQQQLTELNQAWSILQGRLAEYRTNLEAAKEVHIFNRDVDDTNERIHEKANLLGSEDYGKDLAAVEALVRKQDAIERDMTAIHTRLNTHDNDAQELLRKNPPLRHTIIDSTKARG
;
A
#
# COMPACT_ATOMS: atom_id res chain seq x y z
N MET A 1 -101.93 -70.39 -11.39
CA MET A 1 -102.17 -71.85 -11.42
C MET A 1 -102.07 -72.50 -10.04
N ILE A 2 -101.31 -71.92 -9.09
CA ILE A 2 -101.25 -72.39 -7.70
C ILE A 2 -102.51 -71.99 -6.90
N GLU A 3 -103.04 -70.78 -7.11
CA GLU A 3 -104.29 -70.28 -6.46
C GLU A 3 -105.59 -70.99 -6.91
N LYS A 4 -105.53 -72.05 -7.72
CA LYS A 4 -106.71 -72.74 -8.29
C LYS A 4 -106.80 -74.24 -7.95
N ASP A 5 -106.10 -74.74 -6.93
CA ASP A 5 -106.14 -76.15 -6.48
C ASP A 5 -105.97 -77.18 -7.61
N HIS A 6 -105.06 -76.90 -8.55
CA HIS A 6 -104.75 -77.80 -9.65
C HIS A 6 -103.94 -79.02 -9.15
N TYR A 7 -104.20 -80.23 -9.67
CA TYR A 7 -103.53 -81.49 -9.24
C TYR A 7 -101.98 -81.45 -9.22
N ALA A 8 -101.37 -80.56 -10.01
CA ALA A 8 -99.92 -80.42 -10.15
C ALA A 8 -99.33 -79.29 -9.27
N SER A 9 -100.11 -78.61 -8.42
CA SER A 9 -99.66 -77.44 -7.66
C SER A 9 -98.44 -77.71 -6.75
N VAL A 10 -98.37 -78.87 -6.08
CA VAL A 10 -97.23 -79.25 -5.22
C VAL A 10 -95.96 -79.49 -6.05
N GLU A 11 -96.08 -80.10 -7.23
CA GLU A 11 -94.95 -80.32 -8.14
C GLU A 11 -94.48 -78.98 -8.76
N ILE A 12 -95.42 -78.10 -9.11
CA ILE A 12 -95.12 -76.75 -9.61
C ILE A 12 -94.42 -75.92 -8.53
N GLU A 13 -94.86 -75.97 -7.28
CA GLU A 13 -94.24 -75.26 -6.15
C GLU A 13 -92.83 -75.79 -5.86
N SER A 14 -92.64 -77.10 -5.87
CA SER A 14 -91.32 -77.74 -5.73
C SER A 14 -90.36 -77.33 -6.87
N ARG A 15 -90.83 -77.35 -8.13
CA ARG A 15 -90.03 -76.92 -9.27
C ARG A 15 -89.73 -75.42 -9.26
N LEU A 16 -90.66 -74.58 -8.81
CA LEU A 16 -90.42 -73.14 -8.63
C LEU A 16 -89.38 -72.87 -7.53
N LYS A 17 -89.40 -73.65 -6.44
CA LYS A 17 -88.38 -73.58 -5.39
C LYS A 17 -87.00 -73.99 -5.91
N GLN A 18 -86.91 -75.12 -6.63
CA GLN A 18 -85.67 -75.56 -7.29
C GLN A 18 -85.15 -74.53 -8.32
N LEU A 19 -86.05 -73.91 -9.09
CA LEU A 19 -85.69 -72.84 -10.04
C LEU A 19 -85.18 -71.59 -9.30
N SER A 20 -85.81 -71.22 -8.18
CA SER A 20 -85.38 -70.09 -7.35
C SER A 20 -84.02 -70.36 -6.70
N GLU A 21 -83.78 -71.56 -6.19
CA GLU A 21 -82.50 -71.98 -5.62
C GLU A 21 -81.39 -71.98 -6.70
N ALA A 22 -81.65 -72.58 -7.86
CA ALA A 22 -80.71 -72.57 -8.98
C ALA A 22 -80.45 -71.14 -9.51
N SER A 23 -81.47 -70.28 -9.56
CA SER A 23 -81.29 -68.87 -9.95
C SER A 23 -80.47 -68.09 -8.92
N ASN A 24 -80.64 -68.36 -7.63
CA ASN A 24 -79.85 -67.74 -6.57
C ASN A 24 -78.39 -68.22 -6.62
N GLU A 25 -78.16 -69.50 -6.91
CA GLU A 25 -76.83 -70.09 -7.07
C GLU A 25 -76.11 -69.52 -8.30
N VAL A 26 -76.77 -69.44 -9.45
CA VAL A 26 -76.20 -68.79 -10.65
C VAL A 26 -75.91 -67.32 -10.41
N ASN A 27 -76.79 -66.59 -9.72
CA ASN A 27 -76.53 -65.19 -9.34
C ASN A 27 -75.36 -65.07 -8.36
N HIS A 28 -75.21 -66.00 -7.43
CA HIS A 28 -74.08 -66.04 -6.50
C HIS A 28 -72.76 -66.26 -7.26
N GLU A 29 -72.69 -67.29 -8.10
CA GLU A 29 -71.52 -67.60 -8.93
C GLU A 29 -71.19 -66.47 -9.92
N TRP A 30 -72.22 -65.85 -10.51
CA TRP A 30 -72.05 -64.67 -11.36
C TRP A 30 -71.41 -63.51 -10.59
N ASN A 31 -71.92 -63.18 -9.40
CA ASN A 31 -71.38 -62.10 -8.58
C ASN A 31 -69.95 -62.39 -8.11
N LEU A 32 -69.63 -63.64 -7.75
CA LEU A 32 -68.26 -64.05 -7.41
C LEU A 32 -67.32 -63.87 -8.61
N LYS A 33 -67.74 -64.31 -9.79
CA LYS A 33 -66.95 -64.18 -11.02
C LYS A 33 -66.79 -62.73 -11.45
N ASP A 34 -67.84 -61.91 -11.35
CA ASP A 34 -67.79 -60.48 -11.67
C ASP A 34 -66.82 -59.73 -10.74
N GLN A 35 -66.90 -59.98 -9.44
CA GLN A 35 -65.97 -59.42 -8.45
C GLN A 35 -64.52 -59.88 -8.71
N TRP A 36 -64.32 -61.15 -9.04
CA TRP A 36 -63.01 -61.69 -9.38
C TRP A 36 -62.43 -61.02 -10.63
N LEU A 37 -63.22 -60.93 -11.72
CA LEU A 37 -62.81 -60.27 -12.97
C LEU A 37 -62.47 -58.78 -12.73
N TYR A 38 -63.26 -58.09 -11.91
CA TYR A 38 -63.00 -56.71 -11.55
C TYR A 38 -61.65 -56.55 -10.83
N GLN A 39 -61.34 -57.43 -9.86
CA GLN A 39 -60.05 -57.44 -9.18
C GLN A 39 -58.89 -57.79 -10.12
N VAL A 40 -59.09 -58.70 -11.09
CA VAL A 40 -58.05 -59.03 -12.09
C VAL A 40 -57.71 -57.80 -12.94
N VAL A 41 -58.72 -57.03 -13.37
CA VAL A 41 -58.51 -55.79 -14.12
C VAL A 41 -57.77 -54.75 -13.28
N GLN A 42 -58.14 -54.58 -12.01
CA GLN A 42 -57.46 -53.66 -11.10
C GLN A 42 -55.99 -54.02 -10.90
N TRP A 43 -55.70 -55.31 -10.70
CA TRP A 43 -54.34 -55.82 -10.59
C TRP A 43 -53.50 -55.50 -11.82
N HIS A 44 -53.97 -55.85 -13.02
CA HIS A 44 -53.20 -55.61 -14.24
C HIS A 44 -53.06 -54.12 -14.58
N ALA A 45 -54.05 -53.29 -14.23
CA ALA A 45 -53.91 -51.84 -14.36
C ALA A 45 -52.82 -51.29 -13.42
N PHE A 46 -52.80 -51.75 -12.17
CA PHE A 46 -51.76 -51.40 -11.20
C PHE A 46 -50.37 -51.86 -11.64
N GLU A 47 -50.24 -53.13 -12.02
CA GLU A 47 -48.98 -53.72 -12.47
C GLU A 47 -48.43 -53.00 -13.71
N ARG A 48 -49.31 -52.66 -14.67
CA ARG A 48 -48.93 -51.91 -15.88
C ARG A 48 -48.36 -50.54 -15.52
N GLU A 49 -49.03 -49.78 -14.64
CA GLU A 49 -48.55 -48.46 -14.22
C GLU A 49 -47.20 -48.58 -13.49
N ALA A 50 -47.05 -49.55 -12.59
CA ALA A 50 -45.79 -49.82 -11.88
C ALA A 50 -44.64 -50.16 -12.85
N ARG A 51 -44.89 -51.01 -13.86
CA ARG A 51 -43.91 -51.34 -14.90
C ARG A 51 -43.52 -50.12 -15.75
N GLN A 52 -44.48 -49.28 -16.12
CA GLN A 52 -44.23 -48.05 -16.87
C GLN A 52 -43.36 -47.08 -16.07
N ILE A 53 -43.69 -46.86 -14.79
CA ILE A 53 -42.89 -46.02 -13.88
C ILE A 53 -41.45 -46.54 -13.77
N LEU A 54 -41.28 -47.85 -13.54
CA LEU A 54 -39.94 -48.45 -13.46
C LEU A 54 -39.14 -48.28 -14.75
N SER A 55 -39.79 -48.39 -15.91
CA SER A 55 -39.15 -48.13 -17.21
C SER A 55 -38.69 -46.68 -17.33
N VAL A 56 -39.53 -45.71 -16.92
CA VAL A 56 -39.16 -44.29 -16.91
C VAL A 56 -37.98 -44.03 -15.97
N ILE A 57 -37.99 -44.61 -14.75
CA ILE A 57 -36.87 -44.49 -13.80
C ILE A 57 -35.58 -45.01 -14.45
N ALA A 58 -35.60 -46.19 -15.07
CA ALA A 58 -34.42 -46.76 -15.72
C ALA A 58 -33.85 -45.85 -16.84
N VAL A 59 -34.72 -45.23 -17.66
CA VAL A 59 -34.30 -44.26 -18.68
C VAL A 59 -33.67 -43.02 -18.05
N ARG A 60 -34.23 -42.51 -16.95
CA ARG A 60 -33.67 -41.35 -16.21
C ARG A 60 -32.32 -41.67 -15.58
N GLU A 61 -32.17 -42.86 -14.99
CA GLU A 61 -30.89 -43.32 -14.45
C GLU A 61 -29.81 -43.41 -15.54
N SER A 62 -30.16 -43.95 -16.71
CA SER A 62 -29.25 -44.03 -17.86
C SER A 62 -28.85 -42.65 -18.39
N THR A 63 -29.81 -41.72 -18.47
CA THR A 63 -29.56 -40.32 -18.88
C THR A 63 -28.61 -39.61 -17.93
N LEU A 64 -28.80 -39.82 -16.62
CA LEU A 64 -27.93 -39.23 -15.60
C LEU A 64 -26.52 -39.82 -15.67
N ALA A 65 -26.40 -41.13 -15.89
CA ALA A 65 -25.11 -41.82 -15.99
C ALA A 65 -24.29 -41.41 -17.22
N SER A 66 -24.93 -41.03 -18.32
CA SER A 66 -24.25 -40.58 -19.54
C SER A 66 -23.90 -39.09 -19.57
N THR A 67 -24.31 -38.32 -18.55
CA THR A 67 -24.05 -36.89 -18.49
C THR A 67 -22.59 -36.62 -18.11
N THR A 68 -21.87 -35.89 -18.96
CA THR A 68 -20.51 -35.44 -18.69
C THR A 68 -20.53 -34.22 -17.78
N VAL A 69 -19.56 -34.14 -16.87
CA VAL A 69 -19.40 -33.05 -15.90
C VAL A 69 -17.99 -32.47 -16.05
N GLY A 70 -17.90 -31.14 -16.11
CA GLY A 70 -16.64 -30.40 -16.23
C GLY A 70 -16.60 -29.49 -17.45
N GLY A 71 -15.50 -28.75 -17.58
CA GLY A 71 -15.29 -27.71 -18.60
C GLY A 71 -14.96 -26.36 -17.96
N THR A 72 -15.33 -25.28 -18.64
CA THR A 72 -15.22 -23.91 -18.12
C THR A 72 -16.30 -23.62 -17.08
N VAL A 73 -16.18 -22.50 -16.35
CA VAL A 73 -17.22 -22.02 -15.42
C VAL A 73 -18.57 -21.91 -16.12
N HIS A 74 -18.59 -21.44 -17.37
CA HIS A 74 -19.80 -21.33 -18.17
C HIS A 74 -20.40 -22.71 -18.50
N ASP A 75 -19.56 -23.67 -18.91
CA ASP A 75 -20.02 -25.02 -19.26
C ASP A 75 -20.67 -25.71 -18.06
N VAL A 76 -20.03 -25.66 -16.89
CA VAL A 76 -20.55 -26.28 -15.66
C VAL A 76 -21.81 -25.57 -15.17
N THR A 77 -21.88 -24.24 -15.28
CA THR A 77 -23.10 -23.47 -14.97
C THR A 77 -24.26 -23.88 -15.87
N MET A 78 -24.00 -24.10 -17.17
CA MET A 78 -25.01 -24.60 -18.10
C MET A 78 -25.45 -26.02 -17.75
N GLN A 79 -24.52 -26.90 -17.36
CA GLN A 79 -24.80 -28.26 -16.90
C GLN A 79 -25.67 -28.25 -15.63
N GLN A 80 -25.41 -27.36 -14.66
CA GLN A 80 -26.25 -27.19 -13.47
C GLN A 80 -27.69 -26.78 -13.82
N ARG A 81 -27.87 -25.85 -14.77
CA ARG A 81 -29.21 -25.46 -15.24
C ARG A 81 -29.95 -26.64 -15.89
N LYS A 82 -29.25 -27.45 -16.70
CA LYS A 82 -29.81 -28.69 -17.29
C LYS A 82 -30.14 -29.74 -16.22
N PHE A 83 -29.35 -29.82 -15.15
CA PHE A 83 -29.63 -30.71 -14.04
C PHE A 83 -30.87 -30.27 -13.24
N GLU A 84 -31.10 -28.96 -13.07
CA GLU A 84 -32.31 -28.46 -12.41
C GLU A 84 -33.57 -28.76 -13.23
N THR A 85 -33.52 -28.63 -14.56
CA THR A 85 -34.64 -29.03 -15.41
C THR A 85 -34.88 -30.54 -15.32
N PHE A 86 -33.82 -31.36 -15.29
CA PHE A 86 -33.93 -32.80 -15.04
C PHE A 86 -34.60 -33.09 -13.68
N ARG A 87 -34.22 -32.37 -12.62
CA ARG A 87 -34.80 -32.49 -11.27
C ARG A 87 -36.30 -32.22 -11.27
N ASN A 88 -36.75 -31.19 -11.96
CA ASN A 88 -38.17 -30.89 -12.11
C ASN A 88 -38.95 -32.04 -12.80
N THR A 89 -38.32 -32.74 -13.76
CA THR A 89 -38.98 -33.92 -14.38
C THR A 89 -39.10 -35.11 -13.44
N VAL A 90 -38.19 -35.25 -12.47
CA VAL A 90 -38.24 -36.30 -11.44
C VAL A 90 -39.30 -35.95 -10.40
N ALA A 91 -39.47 -34.67 -10.02
CA ALA A 91 -40.55 -34.25 -9.13
C ALA A 91 -41.94 -34.64 -9.67
N ALA A 92 -42.19 -34.47 -10.97
CA ALA A 92 -43.44 -34.93 -11.60
C ALA A 92 -43.60 -36.47 -11.56
N LEU A 93 -42.50 -37.23 -11.60
CA LEU A 93 -42.52 -38.69 -11.44
C LEU A 93 -42.85 -39.09 -9.99
N GLU A 94 -42.39 -38.31 -9.01
CA GLU A 94 -42.71 -38.53 -7.59
C GLU A 94 -44.21 -38.39 -7.31
N GLU A 95 -44.88 -37.39 -7.88
CA GLU A 95 -46.34 -37.23 -7.77
C GLU A 95 -47.08 -38.44 -8.36
N ARG A 96 -46.57 -38.96 -9.47
CA ARG A 96 -47.12 -40.13 -10.15
C ARG A 96 -46.94 -41.41 -9.32
N ILE A 97 -45.80 -41.55 -8.65
CA ILE A 97 -45.51 -42.65 -7.71
C ILE A 97 -46.38 -42.53 -6.45
N ALA A 98 -46.56 -41.32 -5.90
CA ALA A 98 -47.44 -41.10 -4.77
C ALA A 98 -48.90 -41.48 -5.08
N SER A 99 -49.34 -41.23 -6.32
CA SER A 99 -50.67 -41.66 -6.78
C SER A 99 -50.78 -43.18 -6.89
N LEU A 100 -49.74 -43.86 -7.39
CA LEU A 100 -49.66 -45.33 -7.41
C LEU A 100 -49.68 -45.91 -5.99
N ASP A 101 -48.92 -45.31 -5.07
CA ASP A 101 -48.86 -45.71 -3.67
C ASP A 101 -50.22 -45.57 -2.97
N MET A 102 -50.92 -44.45 -3.17
CA MET A 102 -52.27 -44.28 -2.65
C MET A 102 -53.25 -45.32 -3.23
N ASN A 103 -53.10 -45.68 -4.51
CA ASN A 103 -53.91 -46.75 -5.11
C ASN A 103 -53.58 -48.13 -4.48
N ALA A 104 -52.31 -48.43 -4.26
CA ALA A 104 -51.86 -49.66 -3.60
C ALA A 104 -52.52 -49.81 -2.22
N HIS A 105 -52.46 -48.77 -1.38
CA HIS A 105 -53.07 -48.76 -0.05
C HIS A 105 -54.59 -49.02 -0.12
N LYS A 106 -55.30 -48.34 -1.04
CA LYS A 106 -56.75 -48.54 -1.22
C LYS A 106 -57.11 -49.97 -1.62
N LEU A 107 -56.31 -50.63 -2.46
CA LEU A 107 -56.53 -52.02 -2.86
C LEU A 107 -56.24 -52.99 -1.70
N ILE A 108 -55.18 -52.74 -0.93
CA ILE A 108 -54.79 -53.55 0.23
C ILE A 108 -55.86 -53.45 1.33
N ASP A 109 -56.34 -52.24 1.64
CA ASP A 109 -57.38 -52.01 2.67
C ASP A 109 -58.68 -52.76 2.34
N ARG A 110 -58.99 -52.90 1.05
CA ARG A 110 -60.14 -53.67 0.55
C ARG A 110 -59.90 -55.18 0.51
N LYS A 111 -58.75 -55.66 1.02
CA LYS A 111 -58.34 -57.07 1.01
C LYS A 111 -58.34 -57.66 -0.40
N HIS A 112 -57.84 -56.90 -1.38
CA HIS A 112 -57.72 -57.35 -2.77
C HIS A 112 -56.97 -58.68 -2.89
N MET A 113 -57.39 -59.57 -3.77
CA MET A 113 -56.83 -60.93 -3.90
C MET A 113 -55.31 -60.94 -4.13
N GLU A 114 -54.78 -59.98 -4.89
CA GLU A 114 -53.34 -59.81 -5.19
C GLU A 114 -52.59 -58.87 -4.22
N SER A 115 -53.07 -58.68 -2.99
CA SER A 115 -52.46 -57.72 -2.03
C SER A 115 -50.95 -57.93 -1.83
N GLN A 116 -50.47 -59.18 -1.80
CA GLN A 116 -49.04 -59.46 -1.65
C GLN A 116 -48.22 -58.96 -2.84
N GLN A 117 -48.73 -59.14 -4.06
CA GLN A 117 -48.06 -58.69 -5.28
C GLN A 117 -48.09 -57.16 -5.39
N ILE A 118 -49.20 -56.52 -5.02
CA ILE A 118 -49.33 -55.06 -4.97
C ILE A 118 -48.26 -54.46 -4.04
N VAL A 119 -48.10 -55.02 -2.83
CA VAL A 119 -47.05 -54.59 -1.89
C VAL A 119 -45.66 -54.77 -2.50
N HIS A 120 -45.39 -55.91 -3.14
CA HIS A 120 -44.10 -56.18 -3.77
C HIS A 120 -43.74 -55.15 -4.86
N TRP A 121 -44.65 -54.89 -5.79
CA TRP A 121 -44.42 -53.92 -6.88
C TRP A 121 -44.32 -52.49 -6.37
N ASN A 122 -45.16 -52.11 -5.39
CA ASN A 122 -45.10 -50.78 -4.79
C ASN A 122 -43.75 -50.54 -4.10
N LYS A 123 -43.27 -51.54 -3.33
CA LYS A 123 -41.93 -51.50 -2.71
C LYS A 123 -40.83 -51.39 -3.77
N LYS A 124 -40.90 -52.17 -4.86
CA LYS A 124 -39.92 -52.12 -5.95
C LYS A 124 -39.84 -50.75 -6.62
N VAL A 125 -40.99 -50.09 -6.83
CA VAL A 125 -41.05 -48.71 -7.37
C VAL A 125 -40.43 -47.71 -6.39
N ALA A 126 -40.76 -47.81 -5.10
CA ALA A 126 -40.22 -46.93 -4.06
C ALA A 126 -38.68 -47.07 -3.95
N GLU A 127 -38.16 -48.29 -3.95
CA GLU A 127 -36.72 -48.57 -3.92
C GLU A 127 -36.00 -48.03 -5.16
N ALA A 128 -36.63 -48.13 -6.35
CA ALA A 128 -36.08 -47.59 -7.59
C ALA A 128 -36.02 -46.05 -7.57
N LEU A 129 -37.05 -45.38 -7.04
CA LEU A 129 -37.05 -43.92 -6.87
C LEU A 129 -35.94 -43.47 -5.90
N GLU A 130 -35.79 -44.17 -4.78
CA GLU A 130 -34.74 -43.87 -3.80
C GLU A 130 -33.33 -44.11 -4.37
N GLY A 131 -33.18 -45.12 -5.24
CA GLY A 131 -31.96 -45.33 -6.03
C GLY A 131 -31.64 -44.15 -6.94
N LEU A 132 -32.63 -43.66 -7.69
CA LEU A 132 -32.47 -42.51 -8.57
C LEU A 132 -32.13 -41.23 -7.78
N LYS A 133 -32.81 -40.97 -6.66
CA LYS A 133 -32.53 -39.82 -5.77
C LYS A 133 -31.09 -39.82 -5.27
N ARG A 134 -30.58 -40.97 -4.82
CA ARG A 134 -29.17 -41.10 -4.40
C ARG A 134 -28.18 -40.81 -5.53
N LYS A 135 -28.45 -41.30 -6.75
CA LYS A 135 -27.61 -41.01 -7.93
C LYS A 135 -27.66 -39.52 -8.31
N MET A 136 -28.83 -38.89 -8.21
CA MET A 136 -28.99 -37.46 -8.45
C MET A 136 -28.21 -36.62 -7.46
N GLU A 137 -28.26 -36.98 -6.17
CA GLU A 137 -27.50 -36.28 -5.14
C GLU A 137 -25.98 -36.41 -5.35
N ALA A 138 -25.51 -37.60 -5.72
CA ALA A 138 -24.10 -37.79 -6.10
C ALA A 138 -23.70 -36.94 -7.33
N HIS A 139 -24.59 -36.83 -8.33
CA HIS A 139 -24.36 -35.97 -9.50
C HIS A 139 -24.37 -34.48 -9.15
N ARG A 140 -25.23 -34.05 -8.21
CA ARG A 140 -25.29 -32.67 -7.70
C ARG A 140 -23.96 -32.28 -7.06
N VAL A 141 -23.45 -33.11 -6.15
CA VAL A 141 -22.14 -32.88 -5.48
C VAL A 141 -21.01 -32.83 -6.52
N LYS A 142 -21.01 -33.74 -7.50
CA LYS A 142 -20.01 -33.74 -8.58
C LYS A 142 -20.05 -32.45 -9.42
N LEU A 143 -21.23 -31.92 -9.71
CA LEU A 143 -21.38 -30.64 -10.42
C LEU A 143 -20.88 -29.46 -9.57
N GLU A 144 -21.11 -29.48 -8.26
CA GLU A 144 -20.64 -28.43 -7.35
C GLU A 144 -19.12 -28.43 -7.24
N ASP A 145 -18.49 -29.60 -7.11
CA ASP A 145 -17.03 -29.71 -7.06
C ASP A 145 -16.39 -29.35 -8.41
N ALA A 146 -17.01 -29.72 -9.53
CA ALA A 146 -16.57 -29.31 -10.85
C ALA A 146 -16.68 -27.78 -11.06
N LEU A 147 -17.71 -27.13 -10.51
CA LEU A 147 -17.86 -25.68 -10.58
C LEU A 147 -16.76 -25.00 -9.77
N ARG A 148 -16.54 -25.43 -8.53
CA ARG A 148 -15.47 -24.91 -7.66
C ARG A 148 -14.10 -25.04 -8.32
N LEU A 149 -13.83 -26.17 -8.97
CA LEU A 149 -12.57 -26.39 -9.69
C LEU A 149 -12.45 -25.50 -10.94
N ALA A 150 -13.55 -25.29 -11.68
CA ALA A 150 -13.54 -24.41 -12.85
C ALA A 150 -13.32 -22.94 -12.46
N GLU A 151 -13.95 -22.48 -11.37
CA GLU A 151 -13.75 -21.13 -10.80
C GLU A 151 -12.30 -20.96 -10.34
N PHE A 152 -11.76 -21.92 -9.59
CA PHE A 152 -10.36 -21.93 -9.17
C PHE A 152 -9.39 -21.85 -10.35
N ASN A 153 -9.61 -22.65 -11.40
CA ASN A 153 -8.78 -22.61 -12.61
C ASN A 153 -8.83 -21.24 -13.30
N SER A 154 -10.01 -20.62 -13.35
CA SER A 154 -10.19 -19.27 -13.89
C SER A 154 -9.43 -18.23 -13.08
N ASP A 155 -9.55 -18.28 -11.75
CA ASP A 155 -8.85 -17.38 -10.82
C ASP A 155 -7.33 -17.49 -10.93
N VAL A 156 -6.81 -18.72 -11.00
CA VAL A 156 -5.38 -18.98 -11.21
C VAL A 156 -4.92 -18.40 -12.54
N ALA A 157 -5.66 -18.62 -13.63
CA ALA A 157 -5.29 -18.11 -14.95
C ALA A 157 -5.29 -16.57 -15.01
N GLU A 158 -6.31 -15.92 -14.47
CA GLU A 158 -6.41 -14.45 -14.43
C GLU A 158 -5.27 -13.85 -13.62
N MET A 159 -5.02 -14.39 -12.42
CA MET A 159 -3.99 -13.88 -11.53
C MET A 159 -2.58 -14.14 -12.08
N SER A 160 -2.31 -15.31 -12.69
CA SER A 160 -1.04 -15.54 -13.39
C SER A 160 -0.80 -14.53 -14.51
N GLY A 161 -1.83 -14.23 -15.32
CA GLY A 161 -1.72 -13.21 -16.37
C GLY A 161 -1.41 -11.82 -15.82
N TRP A 162 -2.07 -11.45 -14.73
CA TRP A 162 -1.81 -10.19 -14.03
C TRP A 162 -0.38 -10.13 -13.46
N ILE A 163 0.10 -11.18 -12.78
CA ILE A 163 1.46 -11.24 -12.23
C ILE A 163 2.49 -11.11 -13.35
N GLU A 164 2.31 -11.81 -14.47
CA GLU A 164 3.24 -11.75 -15.60
C GLU A 164 3.31 -10.36 -16.23
N GLU A 165 2.16 -9.69 -16.40
CA GLU A 165 2.10 -8.30 -16.86
C GLU A 165 2.88 -7.37 -15.93
N LYS A 166 2.61 -7.46 -14.62
CA LYS A 166 3.27 -6.62 -13.60
C LYS A 166 4.76 -6.88 -13.52
N TYR A 167 5.18 -8.14 -13.60
CA TYR A 167 6.58 -8.53 -13.62
C TYR A 167 7.33 -7.94 -14.82
N ARG A 168 6.74 -8.06 -16.03
CA ARG A 168 7.32 -7.51 -17.26
C ARG A 168 7.42 -5.98 -17.20
N LYS A 169 6.38 -5.32 -16.70
CA LYS A 169 6.35 -3.87 -16.53
C LYS A 169 7.42 -3.39 -15.55
N LEU A 170 7.57 -4.10 -14.42
CA LEU A 170 8.56 -3.77 -13.40
C LEU A 170 9.98 -3.89 -13.94
N LEU A 171 10.31 -4.98 -14.65
CA LEU A 171 11.61 -5.14 -15.32
C LEU A 171 11.92 -4.00 -16.30
N ALA A 172 10.95 -3.63 -17.13
CA ALA A 172 11.14 -2.53 -18.08
C ALA A 172 11.35 -1.17 -17.38
N ASP A 173 10.70 -0.96 -16.23
CA ASP A 173 10.91 0.24 -15.40
C ASP A 173 12.29 0.19 -14.71
N THR A 174 12.78 -0.98 -14.27
CA THR A 174 14.14 -1.15 -13.72
C THR A 174 15.22 -0.76 -14.72
N GLU A 175 15.10 -1.19 -15.98
CA GLU A 175 16.08 -0.89 -17.03
C GLU A 175 16.18 0.61 -17.34
N ARG A 176 15.05 1.32 -17.28
CA ARG A 176 14.98 2.77 -17.53
C ARG A 176 15.51 3.62 -16.38
N GLN A 177 15.52 3.09 -15.16
CA GLN A 177 15.94 3.82 -13.96
C GLN A 177 17.37 4.37 -14.08
N GLY A 178 18.28 3.65 -14.73
CA GLY A 178 19.68 4.07 -14.90
C GLY A 178 19.86 5.37 -15.71
N GLN A 179 18.83 5.82 -16.45
CA GLN A 179 18.89 7.00 -17.30
C GLN A 179 18.43 8.28 -16.59
N VAL A 180 17.91 8.18 -15.36
CA VAL A 180 17.33 9.31 -14.63
C VAL A 180 18.35 9.96 -13.71
N ILE A 181 18.62 11.24 -13.98
CA ILE A 181 19.67 12.01 -13.30
C ILE A 181 19.09 13.00 -12.27
N SER A 182 17.88 13.51 -12.48
CA SER A 182 17.26 14.52 -11.60
C SER A 182 16.64 13.91 -10.34
N LEU A 183 16.73 14.63 -9.22
CA LEU A 183 16.13 14.23 -7.94
C LEU A 183 14.60 14.19 -8.05
N GLU A 184 14.02 15.17 -8.73
CA GLU A 184 12.56 15.25 -8.93
C GLU A 184 12.04 14.03 -9.70
N ASP A 185 12.75 13.61 -10.75
CA ASP A 185 12.37 12.45 -11.56
C ASP A 185 12.53 11.14 -10.77
N LYS A 186 13.58 11.01 -9.94
CA LYS A 186 13.73 9.86 -9.03
C LYS A 186 12.61 9.82 -7.98
N MET A 187 12.19 10.97 -7.45
CA MET A 187 11.06 11.05 -6.52
C MET A 187 9.74 10.63 -7.20
N LYS A 188 9.49 11.08 -8.43
CA LYS A 188 8.32 10.67 -9.23
C LYS A 188 8.32 9.17 -9.51
N LEU A 189 9.48 8.59 -9.86
CA LEU A 189 9.62 7.15 -10.04
C LEU A 189 9.32 6.38 -8.75
N LEU A 190 9.84 6.84 -7.61
CA LEU A 190 9.55 6.24 -6.31
C LEU A 190 8.06 6.31 -5.97
N GLN A 191 7.39 7.44 -6.19
CA GLN A 191 5.94 7.57 -5.98
C GLN A 191 5.13 6.63 -6.89
N LYS A 192 5.52 6.51 -8.16
CA LYS A 192 4.90 5.57 -9.11
C LYS A 192 5.07 4.12 -8.63
N HIS A 193 6.25 3.79 -8.09
CA HIS A 193 6.52 2.45 -7.54
C HIS A 193 5.73 2.17 -6.25
N GLN A 194 5.55 3.16 -5.37
CA GLN A 194 4.68 3.03 -4.19
C GLN A 194 3.21 2.76 -4.56
N ALA A 195 2.71 3.37 -5.65
CA ALA A 195 1.39 3.05 -6.17
C ALA A 195 1.31 1.60 -6.68
N PHE A 196 2.36 1.11 -7.34
CA PHE A 196 2.48 -0.29 -7.74
C PHE A 196 2.51 -1.25 -6.53
N GLU A 197 3.23 -0.92 -5.46
CA GLU A 197 3.23 -1.70 -4.21
C GLU A 197 1.84 -1.75 -3.57
N ALA A 198 1.08 -0.65 -3.61
CA ALA A 198 -0.30 -0.63 -3.12
C ALA A 198 -1.22 -1.55 -3.95
N GLU A 199 -1.05 -1.58 -5.28
CA GLU A 199 -1.77 -2.53 -6.15
C GLU A 199 -1.41 -3.99 -5.83
N MET A 200 -0.14 -4.29 -5.52
CA MET A 200 0.25 -5.63 -5.06
C MET A 200 -0.39 -5.97 -3.72
N ALA A 201 -0.31 -5.08 -2.73
CA ALA A 201 -0.90 -5.30 -1.41
C ALA A 201 -2.42 -5.58 -1.48
N ALA A 202 -3.13 -4.93 -2.40
CA ALA A 202 -4.55 -5.20 -2.62
C ALA A 202 -4.84 -6.61 -3.18
N ASN A 203 -3.88 -7.23 -3.88
CA ASN A 203 -4.02 -8.57 -4.46
C ASN A 203 -3.48 -9.69 -3.57
N GLU A 204 -2.73 -9.38 -2.51
CA GLU A 204 -2.21 -10.36 -1.56
C GLU A 204 -3.30 -11.28 -0.95
N PRO A 205 -4.50 -10.78 -0.56
CA PRO A 205 -5.58 -11.65 -0.09
C PRO A 205 -6.05 -12.67 -1.13
N ARG A 206 -6.05 -12.31 -2.42
CA ARG A 206 -6.45 -13.20 -3.52
C ARG A 206 -5.43 -14.32 -3.70
N ILE A 207 -4.14 -14.02 -3.57
CA ILE A 207 -3.07 -15.05 -3.55
C ILE A 207 -3.22 -15.98 -2.33
N ALA A 208 -3.51 -15.43 -1.16
CA ALA A 208 -3.75 -16.22 0.05
C ALA A 208 -4.97 -17.15 -0.09
N GLN A 209 -6.05 -16.67 -0.72
CA GLN A 209 -7.22 -17.48 -1.04
C GLN A 209 -6.88 -18.62 -2.00
N ILE A 210 -6.13 -18.36 -3.09
CA ILE A 210 -5.68 -19.38 -4.04
C ILE A 210 -4.82 -20.43 -3.33
N LYS A 211 -3.89 -20.02 -2.45
CA LYS A 211 -3.09 -20.94 -1.62
C LYS A 211 -3.97 -21.85 -0.76
N ARG A 212 -4.99 -21.29 -0.10
CA ARG A 212 -5.94 -22.06 0.71
C ARG A 212 -6.73 -23.05 -0.15
N GLN A 213 -7.34 -22.58 -1.23
CA GLN A 213 -8.12 -23.43 -2.16
C GLN A 213 -7.25 -24.55 -2.76
N THR A 214 -5.98 -24.28 -3.07
CA THR A 214 -5.03 -25.29 -3.55
C THR A 214 -4.86 -26.42 -2.54
N SER A 215 -4.73 -26.10 -1.25
CA SER A 215 -4.59 -27.10 -0.18
C SER A 215 -5.88 -27.88 0.10
N GLU A 216 -7.05 -27.24 -0.01
CA GLU A 216 -8.36 -27.87 0.14
C GLU A 216 -8.64 -28.83 -1.03
N LEU A 217 -8.47 -28.36 -2.27
CA LEU A 217 -8.77 -29.10 -3.48
C LEU A 217 -7.74 -30.20 -3.79
N ARG A 218 -6.56 -30.21 -3.16
CA ARG A 218 -5.58 -31.30 -3.29
C ARG A 218 -6.14 -32.67 -2.87
N ARG A 219 -7.21 -32.68 -2.06
CA ARG A 219 -7.90 -33.90 -1.60
C ARG A 219 -9.03 -34.34 -2.54
N CYS A 220 -9.41 -33.52 -3.53
CA CYS A 220 -10.49 -33.81 -4.46
C CYS A 220 -10.00 -34.70 -5.62
N PRO A 221 -10.73 -35.76 -6.00
CA PRO A 221 -10.39 -36.63 -7.13
C PRO A 221 -10.26 -35.90 -8.47
N GLU A 222 -11.00 -34.81 -8.65
CA GLU A 222 -11.05 -34.00 -9.87
C GLU A 222 -9.83 -33.09 -10.03
N MET A 223 -9.05 -32.87 -8.96
CA MET A 223 -7.82 -32.09 -9.01
C MET A 223 -6.71 -32.88 -9.71
N ASN A 224 -6.32 -32.45 -10.91
CA ASN A 224 -5.25 -33.08 -11.67
C ASN A 224 -3.88 -32.42 -11.40
N ALA A 225 -2.81 -33.13 -11.73
CA ALA A 225 -1.44 -32.64 -11.53
C ALA A 225 -1.14 -31.33 -12.27
N VAL A 226 -1.78 -31.11 -13.43
CA VAL A 226 -1.56 -29.90 -14.25
C VAL A 226 -2.14 -28.66 -13.57
N THR A 227 -3.35 -28.74 -13.03
CA THR A 227 -3.99 -27.64 -12.30
C THR A 227 -3.23 -27.34 -11.01
N LEU A 228 -2.79 -28.37 -10.29
CA LEU A 228 -1.96 -28.19 -9.10
C LEU A 228 -0.64 -27.48 -9.43
N GLN A 229 0.05 -27.92 -10.48
CA GLN A 229 1.30 -27.30 -10.93
C GLN A 229 1.10 -25.82 -11.28
N LYS A 230 0.04 -25.48 -12.01
CA LYS A 230 -0.27 -24.07 -12.35
C LYS A 230 -0.46 -23.19 -11.11
N ALA A 231 -1.14 -23.71 -10.09
CA ALA A 231 -1.33 -22.98 -8.84
C ALA A 231 -0.02 -22.80 -8.06
N GLU A 232 0.83 -23.83 -8.04
CA GLU A 232 2.17 -23.76 -7.42
C GLU A 232 3.09 -22.79 -8.18
N ASP A 233 3.07 -22.81 -9.52
CA ASP A 233 3.81 -21.89 -10.38
C ASP A 233 3.38 -20.44 -10.15
N LEU A 234 2.08 -20.18 -10.02
CA LEU A 234 1.54 -18.85 -9.69
C LEU A 234 2.11 -18.34 -8.36
N VAL A 235 2.20 -19.18 -7.34
CA VAL A 235 2.77 -18.80 -6.04
C VAL A 235 4.25 -18.43 -6.19
N LEU A 236 5.01 -19.21 -6.95
CA LEU A 236 6.42 -18.92 -7.23
C LEU A 236 6.58 -17.61 -8.02
N GLN A 237 5.71 -17.35 -8.99
CA GLN A 237 5.70 -16.10 -9.75
C GLN A 237 5.39 -14.89 -8.85
N TRP A 238 4.42 -15.03 -7.93
CA TRP A 238 4.10 -14.01 -6.94
C TRP A 238 5.30 -13.70 -6.04
N ASP A 239 5.94 -14.72 -5.47
CA ASP A 239 7.08 -14.53 -4.57
C ASP A 239 8.28 -13.87 -5.28
N ARG A 240 8.50 -14.20 -6.57
CA ARG A 240 9.47 -13.52 -7.43
C ARG A 240 9.12 -12.05 -7.66
N LEU A 241 7.85 -11.74 -7.94
CA LEU A 241 7.38 -10.37 -8.13
C LEU A 241 7.56 -9.53 -6.86
N VAL A 242 7.19 -10.08 -5.71
CA VAL A 242 7.37 -9.42 -4.40
C VAL A 242 8.85 -9.14 -4.13
N THR A 243 9.72 -10.11 -4.40
CA THR A 243 11.17 -9.94 -4.24
C THR A 243 11.70 -8.83 -5.15
N LEU A 244 11.35 -8.88 -6.44
CA LEU A 244 11.77 -7.88 -7.42
C LEU A 244 11.27 -6.47 -7.04
N SER A 245 10.01 -6.36 -6.60
CA SER A 245 9.42 -5.10 -6.16
C SER A 245 10.16 -4.51 -4.97
N ARG A 246 10.45 -5.33 -3.95
CA ARG A 246 11.23 -4.91 -2.78
C ARG A 246 12.63 -4.45 -3.15
N ASP A 247 13.31 -5.21 -4.01
CA ASP A 247 14.67 -4.89 -4.45
C ASP A 247 14.70 -3.58 -5.24
N GLN A 248 13.65 -3.31 -6.03
CA GLN A 248 13.48 -2.05 -6.75
C GLN A 248 13.14 -0.88 -5.82
N SER A 249 12.30 -1.06 -4.80
CA SER A 249 12.04 -0.03 -3.78
C SER A 249 13.33 0.40 -3.11
N GLY A 250 14.13 -0.58 -2.65
CA GLY A 250 15.43 -0.32 -2.05
C GLY A 250 16.40 0.39 -3.01
N ALA A 251 16.44 -0.03 -4.27
CA ALA A 251 17.30 0.60 -5.28
C ALA A 251 16.88 2.05 -5.60
N LEU A 252 15.58 2.34 -5.68
CA LEU A 252 15.06 3.68 -5.94
C LEU A 252 15.31 4.62 -4.76
N GLU A 253 15.09 4.16 -3.53
CA GLU A 253 15.37 4.94 -2.33
C GLU A 253 16.85 5.27 -2.20
N GLU A 254 17.73 4.29 -2.39
CA GLU A 254 19.18 4.51 -2.37
C GLU A 254 19.63 5.45 -3.48
N ALA A 255 19.12 5.28 -4.71
CA ALA A 255 19.48 6.15 -5.82
C ALA A 255 19.04 7.61 -5.60
N ARG A 256 17.89 7.82 -4.93
CA ARG A 256 17.43 9.15 -4.50
C ARG A 256 18.35 9.71 -3.42
N ASP A 257 18.60 8.93 -2.37
CA ASP A 257 19.40 9.33 -1.22
C ASP A 257 20.84 9.66 -1.62
N MET A 258 21.43 8.88 -2.52
CA MET A 258 22.78 9.11 -3.03
C MET A 258 22.89 10.39 -3.85
N LEU A 259 21.86 10.72 -4.64
CA LEU A 259 21.84 11.97 -5.40
C LEU A 259 21.71 13.17 -4.46
N ALA A 260 20.81 13.09 -3.48
CA ALA A 260 20.66 14.13 -2.47
C ALA A 260 21.96 14.32 -1.67
N PHE A 261 22.65 13.22 -1.33
CA PHE A 261 23.95 13.27 -0.67
C PHE A 261 25.00 13.98 -1.52
N LYS A 262 25.14 13.63 -2.80
CA LYS A 262 26.09 14.30 -3.72
C LYS A 262 25.81 15.79 -3.84
N GLN A 263 24.54 16.19 -3.99
CA GLN A 263 24.14 17.60 -4.05
C GLN A 263 24.46 18.36 -2.76
N LEU A 264 24.23 17.74 -1.59
CA LEU A 264 24.59 18.34 -0.31
C LEU A 264 26.11 18.48 -0.14
N VAL A 265 26.87 17.45 -0.52
CA VAL A 265 28.35 17.48 -0.50
C VAL A 265 28.88 18.61 -1.40
N GLU A 266 28.38 18.72 -2.63
CA GLU A 266 28.76 19.80 -3.55
C GLU A 266 28.45 21.19 -2.99
N ARG A 267 27.26 21.36 -2.39
CA ARG A 267 26.85 22.61 -1.76
C ARG A 267 27.78 23.00 -0.60
N VAL A 268 28.12 22.05 0.26
CA VAL A 268 29.04 22.29 1.40
C VAL A 268 30.44 22.62 0.90
N TYR A 269 30.98 21.89 -0.08
CA TYR A 269 32.30 22.20 -0.62
C TYR A 269 32.36 23.55 -1.33
N HIS A 270 31.30 23.94 -2.05
CA HIS A 270 31.21 25.27 -2.65
C HIS A 270 31.29 26.35 -1.57
N TRP A 271 30.51 26.20 -0.49
CA TRP A 271 30.51 27.13 0.63
C TRP A 271 31.87 27.19 1.34
N ILE A 272 32.52 26.04 1.57
CA ILE A 272 33.86 25.98 2.14
C ILE A 272 34.85 26.79 1.29
N ARG A 273 34.87 26.57 -0.03
CA ARG A 273 35.76 27.31 -0.94
C ARG A 273 35.52 28.82 -0.92
N GLU A 274 34.26 29.23 -0.86
CA GLU A 274 33.89 30.65 -0.77
C GLU A 274 34.44 31.29 0.52
N LYS A 275 34.28 30.63 1.67
CA LYS A 275 34.83 31.11 2.94
C LYS A 275 36.35 31.05 2.99
N GLU A 276 36.97 30.03 2.40
CA GLU A 276 38.43 29.95 2.29
C GLU A 276 39.01 31.09 1.44
N LEU A 277 38.32 31.50 0.37
CA LEU A 277 38.73 32.63 -0.46
C LEU A 277 38.67 33.95 0.33
N MET A 278 37.59 34.15 1.11
CA MET A 278 37.46 35.30 2.03
C MET A 278 38.60 35.31 3.07
N LEU A 279 38.90 34.17 3.69
CA LEU A 279 39.99 34.05 4.67
C LEU A 279 41.37 34.30 4.05
N SER A 280 41.59 33.88 2.81
CA SER A 280 42.87 34.04 2.11
C SER A 280 43.17 35.51 1.76
N ALA A 281 42.15 36.35 1.61
CA ALA A 281 42.34 37.78 1.46
C ALA A 281 42.92 38.44 2.73
N ALA A 282 42.69 37.83 3.91
CA ALA A 282 43.15 38.30 5.22
C ALA A 282 42.87 39.81 5.48
N ASP A 283 41.78 40.33 4.90
CA ASP A 283 41.42 41.74 4.98
C ASP A 283 41.01 42.10 6.42
N MET A 284 41.51 43.21 6.94
CA MET A 284 41.21 43.68 8.30
C MET A 284 40.32 44.93 8.30
N GLY A 285 39.76 45.29 7.14
CA GLY A 285 39.03 46.52 6.94
C GLY A 285 39.99 47.69 6.73
N ARG A 286 39.59 48.61 5.85
CA ARG A 286 40.36 49.84 5.57
C ARG A 286 40.00 50.97 6.54
N ASP A 287 38.82 50.86 7.14
CA ASP A 287 38.19 51.80 8.07
C ASP A 287 37.23 50.99 8.99
N LEU A 288 36.65 51.67 9.98
CA LEU A 288 35.76 51.06 10.98
C LEU A 288 34.53 50.44 10.33
N GLU A 289 33.93 51.14 9.36
CA GLU A 289 32.74 50.71 8.64
C GLU A 289 33.01 49.43 7.83
N HIS A 290 34.12 49.38 7.08
CA HIS A 290 34.50 48.20 6.31
C HIS A 290 34.83 47.01 7.23
N CYS A 291 35.51 47.25 8.36
CA CYS A 291 35.77 46.21 9.35
C CYS A 291 34.46 45.62 9.92
N GLN A 292 33.47 46.47 10.22
CA GLN A 292 32.15 46.03 10.65
C GLN A 292 31.42 45.24 9.56
N GLU A 293 31.49 45.67 8.30
CA GLU A 293 30.90 44.93 7.18
C GLU A 293 31.50 43.52 7.01
N LEU A 294 32.80 43.36 7.25
CA LEU A 294 33.47 42.05 7.23
C LEU A 294 32.99 41.15 8.39
N LEU A 295 32.81 41.70 9.59
CA LEU A 295 32.24 40.98 10.75
C LEU A 295 30.78 40.55 10.50
N ASP A 296 29.98 41.42 9.88
CA ASP A 296 28.58 41.11 9.54
C ASP A 296 28.51 40.00 8.47
N LYS A 297 29.40 40.04 7.46
CA LYS A 297 29.52 38.96 6.46
C LYS A 297 29.92 37.63 7.10
N LEU A 298 30.83 37.65 8.08
CA LEU A 298 31.30 36.44 8.76
C LEU A 298 30.25 35.84 9.70
N SER A 299 29.45 36.68 10.35
CA SER A 299 28.34 36.24 11.22
C SER A 299 27.12 35.71 10.44
N GLY A 300 27.13 35.78 9.11
CA GLY A 300 26.03 35.31 8.27
C GLY A 300 24.77 36.18 8.36
N THR A 301 24.82 37.29 9.10
CA THR A 301 23.66 38.16 9.42
C THR A 301 23.09 38.89 8.21
N ARG A 302 23.84 38.99 7.11
CA ARG A 302 23.43 39.79 5.94
C ARG A 302 22.98 39.01 4.69
N ALA A 303 23.26 37.69 4.54
CA ALA A 303 22.72 36.90 3.42
C ALA A 303 23.08 35.39 3.37
N ASP A 304 24.08 34.88 4.09
CA ASP A 304 24.73 33.61 3.72
C ASP A 304 24.60 32.50 4.76
N ALA A 305 23.36 32.14 5.09
CA ALA A 305 23.02 30.96 5.91
C ALA A 305 22.78 29.70 5.03
N SER A 306 23.48 29.59 3.89
CA SER A 306 23.26 28.50 2.92
C SER A 306 23.75 27.14 3.44
N VAL A 307 24.74 27.15 4.35
CA VAL A 307 25.29 25.98 5.05
C VAL A 307 25.50 26.34 6.52
N ASN A 308 25.03 25.47 7.41
CA ASN A 308 25.14 25.59 8.87
C ASN A 308 25.37 24.21 9.50
N ASP A 309 25.52 24.15 10.83
CA ASP A 309 25.75 22.88 11.54
C ASP A 309 24.66 21.84 11.26
N HIS A 310 23.39 22.25 11.19
CA HIS A 310 22.28 21.35 10.81
C HIS A 310 22.45 20.76 9.40
N THR A 311 23.00 21.52 8.45
CA THR A 311 23.29 20.99 7.11
C THR A 311 24.32 19.87 7.18
N ILE A 312 25.34 20.01 8.02
CA ILE A 312 26.36 18.98 8.23
C ILE A 312 25.78 17.77 8.95
N GLU A 313 24.95 17.99 9.98
CA GLU A 313 24.21 16.92 10.68
C GLU A 313 23.34 16.11 9.71
N SER A 314 22.52 16.78 8.89
CA SER A 314 21.68 16.14 7.88
C SER A 314 22.50 15.36 6.83
N LEU A 315 23.67 15.89 6.43
CA LEU A 315 24.58 15.24 5.51
C LEU A 315 25.18 13.96 6.14
N ASN A 316 25.57 14.03 7.42
CA ASN A 316 26.09 12.90 8.18
C ASN A 316 25.03 11.81 8.40
N GLU A 317 23.80 12.19 8.73
CA GLU A 317 22.67 11.26 8.85
C GLU A 317 22.37 10.54 7.53
N LEU A 318 22.32 11.30 6.43
CA LEU A 318 22.08 10.76 5.10
C LEU A 318 23.22 9.82 4.66
N GLY A 319 24.47 10.21 4.91
CA GLY A 319 25.63 9.38 4.63
C GLY A 319 25.66 8.10 5.47
N ALA A 320 25.33 8.18 6.76
CA ALA A 320 25.20 7.00 7.63
C ALA A 320 24.08 6.04 7.16
N LYS A 321 22.96 6.60 6.69
CA LYS A 321 21.87 5.83 6.07
C LYS A 321 22.35 5.08 4.81
N LEU A 322 23.07 5.76 3.91
CA LEU A 322 23.64 5.17 2.70
C LEU A 322 24.65 4.05 3.02
N ILE A 323 25.51 4.26 4.02
CA ILE A 323 26.47 3.25 4.50
C ILE A 323 25.75 1.99 5.02
N LYS A 324 24.62 2.17 5.72
CA LYS A 324 23.79 1.07 6.23
C LYS A 324 23.03 0.33 5.12
N GLN A 325 22.60 1.04 4.08
CA GLN A 325 21.95 0.44 2.89
C GLN A 325 22.90 -0.49 2.11
N GLY A 326 24.22 -0.26 2.21
CA GLY A 326 25.22 -1.31 2.01
C GLY A 326 25.41 -1.79 0.57
N ARG A 327 25.29 -0.92 -0.44
CA ARG A 327 25.74 -1.22 -1.81
C ARG A 327 27.05 -0.50 -2.15
N SER A 328 27.55 -0.77 -3.36
CA SER A 328 28.90 -0.58 -3.90
C SER A 328 29.61 0.77 -3.64
N SER A 329 28.91 1.79 -3.11
CA SER A 329 29.42 3.13 -2.82
C SER A 329 29.68 3.39 -1.32
N ARG A 330 29.60 2.37 -0.46
CA ARG A 330 29.82 2.53 0.99
C ARG A 330 31.16 3.18 1.34
N GLU A 331 32.24 2.72 0.72
CA GLU A 331 33.59 3.24 0.97
C GLU A 331 33.73 4.69 0.47
N GLU A 332 33.18 4.98 -0.71
CA GLU A 332 33.15 6.33 -1.30
C GLU A 332 32.40 7.32 -0.40
N VAL A 333 31.21 6.95 0.09
CA VAL A 333 30.42 7.78 1.00
C VAL A 333 31.16 7.99 2.32
N GLN A 334 31.75 6.93 2.89
CA GLN A 334 32.51 7.04 4.14
C GLN A 334 33.73 7.94 4.00
N GLN A 335 34.46 7.84 2.89
CA GLN A 335 35.59 8.70 2.61
C GLN A 335 35.15 10.16 2.46
N GLN A 336 34.12 10.42 1.64
CA GLN A 336 33.59 11.78 1.46
C GLN A 336 33.10 12.42 2.76
N LEU A 337 32.42 11.66 3.63
CA LEU A 337 32.03 12.14 4.96
C LEU A 337 33.24 12.53 5.81
N THR A 338 34.29 11.69 5.79
CA THR A 338 35.49 11.91 6.61
C THR A 338 36.21 13.18 6.14
N GLU A 339 36.44 13.31 4.83
CA GLU A 339 37.10 14.46 4.22
C GLU A 339 36.31 15.75 4.45
N LEU A 340 34.99 15.71 4.26
CA LEU A 340 34.12 16.87 4.41
C LEU A 340 34.05 17.35 5.86
N ASN A 341 33.87 16.43 6.84
CA ASN A 341 33.85 16.80 8.25
C ASN A 341 35.21 17.37 8.71
N GLN A 342 36.32 16.83 8.19
CA GLN A 342 37.65 17.37 8.47
C GLN A 342 37.81 18.78 7.90
N ALA A 343 37.44 19.00 6.64
CA ALA A 343 37.47 20.32 6.00
C ALA A 343 36.58 21.33 6.73
N TRP A 344 35.39 20.91 7.14
CA TRP A 344 34.48 21.72 7.95
C TRP A 344 35.10 22.16 9.28
N SER A 345 35.66 21.21 10.03
CA SER A 345 36.30 21.48 11.32
C SER A 345 37.49 22.46 11.19
N ILE A 346 38.34 22.27 10.18
CA ILE A 346 39.47 23.17 9.90
C ILE A 346 38.96 24.58 9.56
N LEU A 347 37.93 24.69 8.71
CA LEU A 347 37.37 25.97 8.33
C LEU A 347 36.74 26.69 9.53
N GLN A 348 35.99 25.99 10.38
CA GLN A 348 35.41 26.58 11.60
C GLN A 348 36.49 27.17 12.51
N GLY A 349 37.61 26.45 12.69
CA GLY A 349 38.77 26.96 13.44
C GLY A 349 39.35 28.24 12.82
N ARG A 350 39.57 28.25 11.50
CA ARG A 350 40.11 29.42 10.78
C ARG A 350 39.15 30.61 10.80
N LEU A 351 37.85 30.38 10.68
CA LEU A 351 36.83 31.43 10.78
C LEU A 351 36.78 32.04 12.18
N ALA A 352 36.89 31.22 13.23
CA ALA A 352 36.95 31.71 14.62
C ALA A 352 38.21 32.56 14.89
N GLU A 353 39.37 32.13 14.39
CA GLU A 353 40.61 32.90 14.47
C GLU A 353 40.49 34.23 13.72
N TYR A 354 40.01 34.21 12.48
CA TYR A 354 39.84 35.42 11.68
C TYR A 354 38.81 36.38 12.29
N ARG A 355 37.73 35.86 12.89
CA ARG A 355 36.78 36.65 13.66
C ARG A 355 37.45 37.38 14.82
N THR A 356 38.25 36.66 15.60
CA THR A 356 38.99 37.24 16.74
C THR A 356 39.93 38.35 16.26
N ASN A 357 40.62 38.13 15.14
CA ASN A 357 41.49 39.14 14.53
C ASN A 357 40.70 40.36 14.02
N LEU A 358 39.55 40.17 13.38
CA LEU A 358 38.69 41.27 12.95
C LEU A 358 38.12 42.07 14.13
N GLU A 359 37.71 41.41 15.21
CA GLU A 359 37.26 42.07 16.44
C GLU A 359 38.41 42.91 17.05
N ALA A 360 39.64 42.40 17.08
CA ALA A 360 40.80 43.16 17.50
C ALA A 360 41.16 44.31 16.54
N ALA A 361 41.05 44.11 15.22
CA ALA A 361 41.26 45.17 14.23
C ALA A 361 40.22 46.29 14.37
N LYS A 362 38.97 45.93 14.70
CA LYS A 362 37.90 46.88 14.99
C LYS A 362 38.26 47.78 16.18
N GLU A 363 38.82 47.23 17.26
CA GLU A 363 39.31 48.04 18.39
C GLU A 363 40.37 49.05 17.93
N VAL A 364 41.30 48.64 17.05
CA VAL A 364 42.32 49.52 16.48
C VAL A 364 41.70 50.62 15.61
N HIS A 365 40.72 50.30 14.77
CA HIS A 365 40.01 51.29 13.95
C HIS A 365 39.24 52.31 14.79
N ILE A 366 38.59 51.87 15.88
CA ILE A 366 37.93 52.78 16.84
C ILE A 366 38.96 53.73 17.46
N PHE A 367 40.09 53.20 17.93
CA PHE A 367 41.15 54.01 18.51
C PHE A 367 41.71 55.04 17.52
N ASN A 368 42.05 54.62 16.29
CA ASN A 368 42.60 55.53 15.29
C ASN A 368 41.61 56.65 14.97
N ARG A 369 40.32 56.32 14.81
CA ARG A 369 39.27 57.32 14.62
C ARG A 369 39.17 58.30 15.80
N ASP A 370 39.24 57.80 17.04
CA ASP A 370 39.19 58.66 18.24
C ASP A 370 40.42 59.59 18.34
N VAL A 371 41.58 59.13 17.90
CA VAL A 371 42.81 59.93 17.80
C VAL A 371 42.68 60.97 16.69
N ASP A 372 42.20 60.61 15.51
CA ASP A 372 42.00 61.52 14.39
C ASP A 372 40.98 62.62 14.74
N ASP A 373 39.85 62.26 15.36
CA ASP A 373 38.86 63.21 15.91
C ASP A 373 39.50 64.20 16.91
N THR A 374 40.50 63.73 17.66
CA THR A 374 41.21 64.57 18.64
C THR A 374 42.25 65.46 17.97
N ASN A 375 42.96 64.96 16.96
CA ASN A 375 43.89 65.73 16.14
C ASN A 375 43.16 66.84 15.37
N GLU A 376 41.98 66.56 14.81
CA GLU A 376 41.15 67.58 14.15
C GLU A 376 40.76 68.71 15.11
N ARG A 377 40.36 68.36 16.35
CA ARG A 377 40.08 69.36 17.39
C ARG A 377 41.32 70.18 17.75
N ILE A 378 42.50 69.56 17.84
CA ILE A 378 43.76 70.28 18.08
C ILE A 378 44.05 71.26 16.95
N HIS A 379 43.92 70.84 15.70
CA HIS A 379 44.11 71.71 14.54
C HIS A 379 43.10 72.87 14.51
N GLU A 380 41.83 72.60 14.83
CA GLU A 380 40.80 73.64 14.97
C GLU A 380 41.22 74.69 16.03
N LYS A 381 41.65 74.25 17.22
CA LYS A 381 42.09 75.17 18.29
C LYS A 381 43.38 75.90 17.94
N ALA A 382 44.35 75.24 17.30
CA ALA A 382 45.59 75.87 16.84
C ALA A 382 45.31 76.97 15.81
N ASN A 383 44.38 76.73 14.87
CA ASN A 383 43.96 77.74 13.90
C ASN A 383 43.25 78.94 14.58
N LEU A 384 42.44 78.69 15.61
CA LEU A 384 41.80 79.76 16.39
C LEU A 384 42.82 80.62 17.16
N LEU A 385 43.89 80.02 17.68
CA LEU A 385 44.98 80.70 18.38
C LEU A 385 45.89 81.50 17.43
N GLY A 386 45.96 81.14 16.15
CA GLY A 386 46.69 81.88 15.12
C GLY A 386 46.04 83.18 14.66
N SER A 387 44.94 83.61 15.30
CA SER A 387 44.23 84.85 14.96
C SER A 387 44.99 86.07 15.49
N GLU A 388 45.36 87.00 14.61
CA GLU A 388 46.00 88.29 14.97
C GLU A 388 45.00 89.39 15.39
N ASP A 389 43.83 89.01 15.91
CA ASP A 389 42.84 89.99 16.39
C ASP A 389 43.18 90.44 17.81
N TYR A 390 43.60 91.70 17.94
CA TYR A 390 43.96 92.31 19.23
C TYR A 390 42.82 93.13 19.86
N GLY A 391 41.65 93.19 19.22
CA GLY A 391 40.52 94.00 19.67
C GLY A 391 40.71 95.50 19.44
N LYS A 392 39.59 96.21 19.24
CA LYS A 392 39.57 97.66 18.92
C LYS A 392 39.12 98.56 20.08
N ASP A 393 38.56 97.96 21.13
CA ASP A 393 38.02 98.61 22.31
C ASP A 393 38.01 97.64 23.50
N LEU A 394 37.76 98.14 24.72
CA LEU A 394 37.75 97.35 25.95
C LEU A 394 36.78 96.16 25.88
N ALA A 395 35.60 96.34 25.28
CA ALA A 395 34.60 95.27 25.17
C ALA A 395 35.07 94.15 24.23
N ALA A 396 35.74 94.49 23.13
CA ALA A 396 36.36 93.54 22.22
C ALA A 396 37.51 92.79 22.89
N VAL A 397 38.37 93.48 23.66
CA VAL A 397 39.45 92.85 24.43
C VAL A 397 38.90 91.90 25.50
N GLU A 398 37.88 92.31 26.27
CA GLU A 398 37.22 91.42 27.23
C GLU A 398 36.57 90.19 26.58
N ALA A 399 36.00 90.34 25.37
CA ALA A 399 35.46 89.22 24.61
C ALA A 399 36.57 88.27 24.12
N LEU A 400 37.71 88.80 23.68
CA LEU A 400 38.89 88.02 23.32
C LEU A 400 39.46 87.26 24.54
N VAL A 401 39.51 87.87 25.72
CA VAL A 401 39.91 87.20 26.97
C VAL A 401 38.96 86.05 27.30
N ARG A 402 37.63 86.26 27.23
CA ARG A 402 36.65 85.17 27.45
C ARG A 402 36.82 84.03 26.43
N LYS A 403 37.15 84.35 25.18
CA LYS A 403 37.43 83.37 24.12
C LYS A 403 38.71 82.60 24.41
N GLN A 404 39.75 83.28 24.88
CA GLN A 404 41.02 82.68 25.32
C GLN A 404 40.78 81.72 26.50
N ASP A 405 40.05 82.15 27.54
CA ASP A 405 39.70 81.30 28.68
C ASP A 405 38.92 80.03 28.24
N ALA A 406 38.04 80.18 27.24
CA ALA A 406 37.29 79.04 26.68
C ALA A 406 38.22 78.08 25.94
N ILE A 407 39.17 78.59 25.14
CA ILE A 407 40.18 77.78 24.46
C ILE A 407 41.07 77.08 25.50
N GLU A 408 41.47 77.74 26.58
CA GLU A 408 42.30 77.12 27.63
C GLU A 408 41.58 75.96 28.34
N ARG A 409 40.27 76.10 28.59
CA ARG A 409 39.45 74.99 29.11
C ARG A 409 39.38 73.83 28.12
N ASP A 410 39.15 74.12 26.84
CA ASP A 410 39.13 73.10 25.78
C ASP A 410 40.49 72.41 25.65
N MET A 411 41.60 73.15 25.72
CA MET A 411 42.96 72.60 25.69
C MET A 411 43.24 71.70 26.89
N THR A 412 42.71 72.03 28.07
CA THR A 412 42.82 71.17 29.26
C THR A 412 42.05 69.85 29.08
N ALA A 413 40.86 69.91 28.47
CA ALA A 413 40.08 68.72 28.13
C ALA A 413 40.78 67.86 27.06
N ILE A 414 41.35 68.49 26.03
CA ILE A 414 42.15 67.82 24.99
C ILE A 414 43.37 67.17 25.62
N HIS A 415 44.10 67.84 26.51
CA HIS A 415 45.26 67.27 27.19
C HIS A 415 44.89 66.02 28.00
N THR A 416 43.77 66.06 28.72
CA THR A 416 43.25 64.88 29.45
C THR A 416 42.96 63.73 28.49
N ARG A 417 42.36 64.03 27.32
CA ARG A 417 42.02 63.06 26.28
C ARG A 417 43.26 62.51 25.55
N LEU A 418 44.33 63.29 25.41
CA LEU A 418 45.62 62.80 24.92
C LEU A 418 46.23 61.79 25.90
N ASN A 419 46.17 62.07 27.21
CA ASN A 419 46.63 61.13 28.24
C ASN A 419 45.81 59.83 28.24
N THR A 420 44.49 59.88 27.98
CA THR A 420 43.69 58.66 27.81
C THR A 420 44.11 57.89 26.58
N HIS A 421 44.30 58.57 25.44
CA HIS A 421 44.76 57.91 24.21
C HIS A 421 46.15 57.27 24.37
N ASP A 422 47.04 57.84 25.16
CA ASP A 422 48.35 57.24 25.44
C ASP A 422 48.22 55.95 26.26
N ASN A 423 47.32 55.93 27.24
CA ASN A 423 47.01 54.72 28.01
C ASN A 423 46.35 53.65 27.13
N ASP A 424 45.37 54.03 26.32
CA ASP A 424 44.65 53.13 25.40
C ASP A 424 45.60 52.55 24.36
N ALA A 425 46.49 53.38 23.79
CA ALA A 425 47.54 52.94 22.89
C ALA A 425 48.47 51.91 23.56
N GLN A 426 48.91 52.16 24.79
CA GLN A 426 49.76 51.21 25.53
C GLN A 426 49.03 49.90 25.80
N GLU A 427 47.75 49.95 26.18
CA GLU A 427 46.95 48.75 26.42
C GLU A 427 46.76 47.93 25.15
N LEU A 428 46.36 48.59 24.05
CA LEU A 428 46.20 47.95 22.75
C LEU A 428 47.52 47.34 22.29
N LEU A 429 48.64 48.08 22.32
CA LEU A 429 49.95 47.59 21.90
C LEU A 429 50.43 46.37 22.72
N ARG A 430 50.05 46.25 24.00
CA ARG A 430 50.35 45.06 24.83
C ARG A 430 49.65 43.80 24.34
N LYS A 431 48.45 43.93 23.77
CA LYS A 431 47.69 42.81 23.19
C LYS A 431 48.26 42.32 21.85
N ASN A 432 49.27 43.01 21.30
CA ASN A 432 49.85 42.76 19.98
C ASN A 432 48.79 42.62 18.87
N PRO A 433 47.98 43.66 18.64
CA PRO A 433 46.81 43.58 17.79
C PRO A 433 47.21 43.58 16.31
N PRO A 434 46.33 43.11 15.41
CA PRO A 434 46.48 43.38 13.99
C PRO A 434 46.52 44.89 13.75
N LEU A 435 47.12 45.31 12.63
CA LEU A 435 47.30 46.73 12.29
C LEU A 435 48.11 47.54 13.32
N ARG A 436 48.90 46.91 14.20
CA ARG A 436 49.75 47.55 15.22
C ARG A 436 50.52 48.81 14.74
N HIS A 437 50.95 48.83 13.47
CA HIS A 437 51.67 49.95 12.88
C HIS A 437 50.82 51.23 12.82
N THR A 438 49.52 51.13 12.58
CA THR A 438 48.63 52.30 12.48
C THR A 438 48.47 53.01 13.81
N ILE A 439 48.42 52.28 14.94
CA ILE A 439 48.45 52.87 16.30
C ILE A 439 49.73 53.71 16.49
N ILE A 440 50.87 53.18 16.03
CA ILE A 440 52.17 53.86 16.17
C ILE A 440 52.20 55.12 15.30
N ASP A 441 51.64 55.06 14.10
CA ASP A 441 51.61 56.20 13.17
C ASP A 441 50.67 57.29 13.70
N SER A 442 49.46 56.94 14.17
CA SER A 442 48.50 57.87 14.77
C SER A 442 49.00 58.52 16.06
N THR A 443 49.87 57.84 16.82
CA THR A 443 50.50 58.41 18.02
C THR A 443 51.71 59.28 17.70
N LYS A 444 52.45 59.00 16.61
CA LYS A 444 53.59 59.80 16.15
C LYS A 444 53.23 61.07 15.41
N ALA A 445 52.09 61.09 14.69
CA ALA A 445 51.61 62.28 13.97
C ALA A 445 51.23 63.47 14.87
N ARG A 446 51.41 63.33 16.20
CA ARG A 446 51.14 64.35 17.22
C ARG A 446 52.30 65.31 17.48
N GLY A 447 53.50 65.01 16.97
CA GLY A 447 54.70 65.86 17.09
C GLY A 447 55.02 66.55 15.78
#